data_AF-U2KQU8-F1
#
_entry.id   AF-U2KQU8-F1
#
_cell.length_a   1.000
_cell.length_b   1.000
_cell.length_c   1.000
_cell.angle_alpha   90.00
_cell.angle_beta   90.00
_cell.angle_gamma   90.00
#
_symmetry.space_group_name_H-M   'P 1'
#
loop_
_entity.id
_entity.type
_entity.pdbx_description
1 polymer ?
#
loop_
_entity_poly.entity_id
_entity_poly.type
_entity_poly.pdbx_seq_one_letter_code
_entity_poly.pdbx_strand_id
1 'polypeptide(L)'
;MKITDINRSRVASVMVRGYFHAFFSGQADALYPGKKRLEPKEYKQLLVNNFDNLSSQFVSVLFPVLIRLNYSNLETVTEDMKRRHFSETTSAKILLRYACGSKELYDLVTAEYQKQIFALLDGHLQSAEDYFVDCPTLAHENNVPVSLAIRSIVRVQMQAYAAGVTQAKTEINGLHQATVYRLMIAGMMTLLHEEPVKFEEENLEMMFRKVSLNSDNFEHLMNEMNQAYEDLV
;
A
#
# COMPACT_ATOMS: atom_id res chain seq x y z
N MET A 1 24.53 -3.51 2.21
CA MET A 1 24.31 -2.25 2.95
C MET A 1 23.16 -2.46 3.92
N LYS A 2 23.35 -2.27 5.23
CA LYS A 2 22.26 -2.45 6.22
C LYS A 2 21.53 -1.11 6.36
N ILE A 3 20.40 -0.97 5.66
CA ILE A 3 19.49 0.16 5.84
C ILE A 3 18.70 -0.12 7.13
N THR A 4 18.89 0.69 8.16
CA THR A 4 18.19 0.55 9.44
C THR A 4 16.94 1.42 9.52
N ASP A 5 16.99 2.55 8.81
CA ASP A 5 15.98 3.59 8.82
C ASP A 5 15.70 4.04 7.38
N ILE A 6 14.46 4.43 7.13
CA ILE A 6 14.00 4.87 5.82
C ILE A 6 13.16 6.13 5.97
N ASN A 7 13.25 7.01 4.97
CA ASN A 7 12.48 8.23 4.97
C ASN A 7 10.97 7.97 5.01
N ARG A 8 10.27 8.65 5.92
CA ARG A 8 8.82 8.50 6.11
C ARG A 8 8.00 8.88 4.87
N SER A 9 8.43 9.89 4.11
CA SER A 9 7.78 10.28 2.85
C SER A 9 7.87 9.15 1.82
N ARG A 10 9.01 8.45 1.76
CA ARG A 10 9.14 7.23 0.95
C ARG A 10 8.13 6.16 1.37
N VAL A 11 8.04 5.86 2.67
CA VAL A 11 7.06 4.87 3.18
C VAL A 11 5.64 5.26 2.79
N ALA A 12 5.25 6.53 3.01
CA ALA A 12 3.91 7.01 2.69
C ALA A 12 3.61 6.96 1.18
N SER A 13 4.54 7.38 0.32
CA SER A 13 4.38 7.29 -1.14
C SER A 13 4.20 5.85 -1.61
N VAL A 14 5.02 4.91 -1.11
CA VAL A 14 4.88 3.49 -1.45
C VAL A 14 3.56 2.93 -0.92
N MET A 15 3.07 3.38 0.24
CA MET A 15 1.76 2.95 0.77
C MET A 15 0.62 3.35 -0.16
N VAL A 16 0.65 4.57 -0.69
CA VAL A 16 -0.38 5.02 -1.65
C VAL A 16 -0.35 4.14 -2.91
N ARG A 17 0.82 3.97 -3.53
CA ARG A 17 0.97 3.09 -4.70
C ARG A 17 0.52 1.66 -4.39
N GLY A 18 0.99 1.12 -3.27
CA GLY A 18 0.68 -0.22 -2.80
C GLY A 18 -0.82 -0.45 -2.62
N TYR A 19 -1.55 0.51 -2.06
CA TYR A 19 -3.01 0.45 -1.94
C TYR A 19 -3.67 0.26 -3.31
N PHE A 20 -3.38 1.14 -4.27
CA PHE A 20 -4.03 1.09 -5.58
C PHE A 20 -3.72 -0.21 -6.32
N HIS A 21 -2.45 -0.62 -6.33
CA HIS A 21 -2.06 -1.89 -6.93
C HIS A 21 -2.79 -3.07 -6.30
N ALA A 22 -2.88 -3.10 -4.97
CA ALA A 22 -3.52 -4.20 -4.25
C ALA A 22 -5.04 -4.22 -4.42
N PHE A 23 -5.71 -3.09 -4.21
CA PHE A 23 -7.16 -2.96 -4.29
C PHE A 23 -7.70 -3.33 -5.68
N PHE A 24 -7.08 -2.80 -6.74
CA PHE A 24 -7.50 -3.11 -8.11
C PHE A 24 -7.08 -4.51 -8.54
N SER A 25 -5.98 -5.07 -8.02
CA SER A 25 -5.65 -6.48 -8.26
C SER A 25 -6.64 -7.42 -7.58
N GLY A 26 -7.11 -7.12 -6.37
CA GLY A 26 -8.14 -7.91 -5.68
C GLY A 26 -9.46 -7.93 -6.44
N GLN A 27 -9.90 -6.76 -6.95
CA GLN A 27 -11.07 -6.71 -7.83
C GLN A 27 -10.85 -7.45 -9.15
N ALA A 28 -9.65 -7.35 -9.74
CA ALA A 28 -9.32 -8.04 -10.97
C ALA A 28 -9.41 -9.56 -10.82
N ASP A 29 -8.81 -10.10 -9.75
CA ASP A 29 -8.82 -11.53 -9.48
C ASP A 29 -10.24 -12.06 -9.21
N ALA A 30 -11.09 -11.25 -8.58
CA ALA A 30 -12.49 -11.60 -8.31
C ALA A 30 -13.39 -11.51 -9.55
N LEU A 31 -13.27 -10.44 -10.36
CA LEU A 31 -14.15 -10.19 -11.51
C LEU A 31 -13.70 -10.88 -12.80
N TYR A 32 -12.40 -11.11 -12.94
CA TYR A 32 -11.78 -11.67 -14.14
C TYR A 32 -10.89 -12.87 -13.79
N PRO A 33 -11.45 -13.94 -13.19
CA PRO A 33 -10.66 -15.07 -12.72
C PRO A 33 -9.84 -15.69 -13.85
N GLY A 34 -8.54 -15.91 -13.59
CA GLY A 34 -7.58 -16.47 -14.55
C GLY A 34 -7.04 -15.48 -15.59
N LYS A 35 -7.52 -14.23 -15.63
CA LYS A 35 -7.01 -13.21 -16.55
C LYS A 35 -5.68 -12.65 -16.05
N LYS A 36 -4.62 -12.85 -16.82
CA LYS A 36 -3.25 -12.42 -16.42
C LYS A 36 -3.04 -10.90 -16.45
N ARG A 37 -3.74 -10.19 -17.33
CA ARG A 37 -3.60 -8.74 -17.52
C ARG A 37 -4.94 -8.15 -17.94
N LEU A 38 -5.32 -7.05 -17.31
CA LEU A 38 -6.50 -6.30 -17.70
C LEU A 38 -6.22 -5.39 -18.91
N GLU A 39 -7.25 -5.19 -19.72
CA GLU A 39 -7.26 -4.22 -20.80
C GLU A 39 -7.47 -2.81 -20.25
N PRO A 40 -7.00 -1.76 -20.95
CA PRO A 40 -7.16 -0.38 -20.48
C PRO A 40 -8.61 0.01 -20.16
N LYS A 41 -9.57 -0.48 -20.94
CA LYS A 41 -11.00 -0.25 -20.69
C LYS A 41 -11.49 -0.85 -19.36
N GLU A 42 -10.90 -1.96 -18.91
CA GLU A 42 -11.29 -2.65 -17.69
C GLU A 42 -10.77 -1.92 -16.47
N TYR A 43 -9.53 -1.42 -16.51
CA TYR A 43 -9.02 -0.52 -15.45
C TYR A 43 -9.90 0.72 -15.27
N LYS A 44 -10.28 1.37 -16.38
CA LYS A 44 -11.17 2.53 -16.34
C LYS A 44 -12.55 2.17 -15.79
N GLN A 45 -13.10 1.02 -16.17
CA GLN A 45 -14.38 0.54 -15.64
C GLN A 45 -14.31 0.26 -14.14
N LEU A 46 -13.24 -0.40 -13.67
CA LEU A 46 -13.03 -0.61 -12.24
C LEU A 46 -12.95 0.73 -11.50
N LEU A 47 -12.22 1.72 -12.03
CA LEU A 47 -12.17 3.05 -11.41
C LEU A 47 -13.55 3.69 -11.33
N VAL A 48 -14.31 3.71 -12.43
CA VAL A 48 -15.67 4.28 -12.48
C VAL A 48 -16.59 3.61 -11.46
N ASN A 49 -16.54 2.27 -11.36
CA ASN A 49 -17.38 1.50 -10.44
C ASN A 49 -17.09 1.80 -8.95
N ASN A 50 -15.89 2.30 -8.64
CA ASN A 50 -15.47 2.59 -7.28
C ASN A 50 -15.40 4.09 -6.97
N PHE A 51 -15.59 4.96 -7.96
CA PHE A 51 -15.24 6.38 -7.86
C PHE A 51 -15.87 7.08 -6.65
N ASP A 52 -17.14 6.80 -6.37
CA ASP A 52 -17.88 7.44 -5.28
C ASP A 52 -17.35 7.09 -3.88
N ASN A 53 -16.78 5.89 -3.70
CA ASN A 53 -16.39 5.36 -2.39
C ASN A 53 -14.88 5.13 -2.24
N LEU A 54 -14.11 5.28 -3.32
CA LEU A 54 -12.68 4.98 -3.35
C LEU A 54 -11.89 5.80 -2.32
N SER A 55 -12.22 7.09 -2.14
CA SER A 55 -11.55 7.91 -1.13
C SER A 55 -11.79 7.41 0.30
N SER A 56 -13.01 6.96 0.59
CA SER A 56 -13.38 6.46 1.92
C SER A 56 -12.72 5.12 2.20
N GLN A 57 -12.68 4.22 1.21
CA GLN A 57 -11.99 2.92 1.29
C GLN A 57 -10.46 3.08 1.39
N PHE A 58 -9.90 4.05 0.67
CA PHE A 58 -8.49 4.40 0.76
C PHE A 58 -8.13 4.82 2.17
N VAL A 59 -8.91 5.75 2.74
CA VAL A 59 -8.66 6.25 4.09
C VAL A 59 -8.91 5.16 5.13
N SER A 60 -9.91 4.28 4.98
CA SER A 60 -10.14 3.20 5.94
C SER A 60 -8.96 2.23 6.06
N VAL A 61 -8.23 1.99 4.95
CA VAL A 61 -7.03 1.15 4.95
C VAL A 61 -5.80 1.93 5.46
N LEU A 62 -5.55 3.14 4.95
CA LEU A 62 -4.33 3.88 5.29
C LEU A 62 -4.36 4.48 6.70
N PHE A 63 -5.53 4.89 7.21
CA PHE A 63 -5.65 5.59 8.49
C PHE A 63 -4.96 4.85 9.64
N PRO A 64 -5.28 3.57 9.97
CA PRO A 64 -4.63 2.89 11.09
C PRO A 64 -3.12 2.72 10.89
N VAL A 65 -2.67 2.58 9.64
CA VAL A 65 -1.23 2.42 9.32
C VAL A 65 -0.48 3.74 9.47
N LEU A 66 -1.05 4.84 8.95
CA LEU A 66 -0.50 6.19 9.11
C LEU A 66 -0.45 6.63 10.57
N ILE A 67 -1.46 6.28 11.37
CA ILE A 67 -1.44 6.52 12.82
C ILE A 67 -0.22 5.86 13.46
N ARG A 68 0.05 4.58 13.16
CA ARG A 68 1.23 3.88 13.69
C ARG A 68 2.56 4.43 13.14
N LEU A 69 2.56 4.93 11.92
CA LEU A 69 3.75 5.50 11.28
C LEU A 69 4.15 6.86 11.88
N ASN A 70 3.16 7.65 12.30
CA ASN A 70 3.35 9.06 12.65
C ASN A 70 3.24 9.35 14.14
N TYR A 71 2.64 8.45 14.92
CA TYR A 71 2.40 8.65 16.34
C TYR A 71 3.01 7.53 17.17
N SER A 72 3.82 7.91 18.14
CA SER A 72 4.51 6.99 19.05
C SER A 72 3.61 6.47 20.18
N ASN A 73 2.56 7.19 20.56
CA ASN A 73 1.62 6.78 21.61
C ASN A 73 0.18 6.69 21.07
N LEU A 74 -0.31 5.46 20.93
CA LEU A 74 -1.66 5.18 20.44
C LEU A 74 -2.77 5.50 21.45
N GLU A 75 -2.48 5.48 22.75
CA GLU A 75 -3.44 5.85 23.79
C GLU A 75 -3.75 7.35 23.70
N THR A 76 -2.70 8.17 23.59
CA THR A 76 -2.84 9.63 23.40
C THR A 76 -3.60 9.96 22.11
N VAL A 77 -3.34 9.23 21.02
CA VAL A 77 -4.09 9.38 19.76
C VAL A 77 -5.57 9.06 19.97
N THR A 78 -5.88 7.98 20.69
CA THR A 78 -7.25 7.54 20.95
C THR A 78 -8.01 8.57 21.79
N GLU A 79 -7.37 9.12 22.82
CA GLU A 79 -7.93 10.20 23.64
C GLU A 79 -8.16 11.48 22.82
N ASP A 80 -7.21 11.88 21.97
CA ASP A 80 -7.36 13.06 21.12
C ASP A 80 -8.48 12.88 20.08
N MET A 81 -8.61 11.69 19.48
CA MET A 81 -9.72 11.37 18.58
C MET A 81 -11.08 11.46 19.28
N LYS A 82 -11.19 10.97 20.52
CA LYS A 82 -12.40 11.11 21.35
C LYS A 82 -12.72 12.57 21.63
N ARG A 83 -11.71 13.36 22.02
CA ARG A 83 -11.84 14.80 22.29
C ARG A 83 -12.30 15.58 21.05
N ARG A 84 -11.88 15.16 19.86
CA ARG A 84 -12.29 15.75 18.57
C ARG A 84 -13.61 15.20 18.04
N HIS A 85 -14.28 14.32 18.79
CA HIS A 85 -15.54 13.68 18.40
C HIS A 85 -15.47 12.96 17.05
N PHE A 86 -14.34 12.29 16.77
CA PHE A 86 -14.24 11.46 15.58
C PHE A 86 -15.21 10.28 15.67
N SER A 87 -16.03 10.14 14.63
CA SER A 87 -17.02 9.08 14.46
C SER A 87 -16.97 8.51 13.02
N GLU A 88 -17.83 7.54 12.72
CA GLU A 88 -18.00 6.97 11.37
C GLU A 88 -18.45 8.00 10.32
N THR A 89 -19.05 9.11 10.74
CA THR A 89 -19.46 10.21 9.83
C THR A 89 -18.34 11.24 9.60
N THR A 90 -17.18 11.06 10.22
CA THR A 90 -16.03 11.96 10.01
C THR A 90 -15.54 11.84 8.58
N SER A 91 -15.45 12.97 7.88
CA SER A 91 -15.02 12.94 6.47
C SER A 91 -13.63 12.31 6.32
N ALA A 92 -13.46 11.53 5.24
CA ALA A 92 -12.18 10.92 4.87
C ALA A 92 -11.02 11.94 4.83
N LYS A 93 -11.30 13.16 4.38
CA LYS A 93 -10.33 14.27 4.35
C LYS A 93 -9.80 14.63 5.74
N ILE A 94 -10.68 14.75 6.74
CA ILE A 94 -10.30 15.10 8.11
C ILE A 94 -9.49 13.96 8.74
N LEU A 95 -9.94 12.72 8.56
CA LEU A 95 -9.25 11.53 9.07
C LEU A 95 -7.85 11.42 8.47
N LEU A 96 -7.72 11.57 7.14
CA LEU A 96 -6.43 11.49 6.46
C LEU A 96 -5.48 12.60 6.94
N ARG A 97 -5.97 13.84 7.01
CA ARG A 97 -5.18 14.98 7.50
C ARG A 97 -4.70 14.76 8.92
N TYR A 98 -5.55 14.21 9.78
CA TYR A 98 -5.17 13.85 11.13
C TYR A 98 -4.09 12.76 11.11
N ALA A 99 -4.32 11.63 10.42
CA ALA A 99 -3.37 10.53 10.40
C ALA A 99 -1.99 10.88 9.83
N CYS A 100 -1.91 11.83 8.89
CA CYS A 100 -0.65 12.33 8.35
C CYS A 100 0.19 13.11 9.37
N GLY A 101 -0.41 13.71 10.41
CA GLY A 101 0.31 14.45 11.46
C GLY A 101 0.99 15.76 11.04
N SER A 102 1.29 15.95 9.75
CA SER A 102 1.86 17.18 9.18
C SER A 102 1.20 17.55 7.85
N LYS A 103 1.33 18.83 7.47
CA LYS A 103 0.81 19.32 6.18
C LYS A 103 1.60 18.74 5.01
N GLU A 104 2.92 18.65 5.16
CA GLU A 104 3.83 18.16 4.13
C GLU A 104 3.52 16.70 3.76
N LEU A 105 3.28 15.84 4.76
CA LEU A 105 2.93 14.45 4.52
C LEU A 105 1.52 14.31 3.93
N TYR A 106 0.56 15.13 4.37
CA TYR A 106 -0.78 15.16 3.80
C TYR A 106 -0.79 15.58 2.33
N ASP A 107 -0.03 16.63 1.99
CA ASP A 107 0.10 17.12 0.61
C ASP A 107 0.76 16.05 -0.27
N LEU A 108 1.81 15.38 0.22
CA LEU A 108 2.45 14.26 -0.46
C LEU A 108 1.47 13.12 -0.73
N VAL A 109 0.78 12.62 0.30
CA VAL A 109 -0.18 11.51 0.15
C VAL A 109 -1.29 11.87 -0.83
N THR A 110 -1.74 13.13 -0.83
CA THR A 110 -2.75 13.62 -1.78
C THR A 110 -2.21 13.65 -3.22
N ALA A 111 -0.99 14.14 -3.42
CA ALA A 111 -0.34 14.17 -4.73
C ALA A 111 -0.11 12.76 -5.28
N GLU A 112 0.37 11.84 -4.45
CA GLU A 112 0.56 10.44 -4.82
C GLU A 112 -0.78 9.76 -5.15
N TYR A 113 -1.85 10.06 -4.41
CA TYR A 113 -3.19 9.54 -4.70
C TYR A 113 -3.66 10.00 -6.09
N GLN A 114 -3.47 11.29 -6.41
CA GLN A 114 -3.83 11.84 -7.72
C GLN A 114 -3.04 11.17 -8.85
N LYS A 115 -1.72 10.93 -8.67
CA LYS A 115 -0.91 10.19 -9.66
C LYS A 115 -1.49 8.81 -9.95
N GLN A 116 -1.93 8.07 -8.93
CA GLN A 116 -2.54 6.75 -9.13
C GLN A 116 -3.89 6.83 -9.86
N ILE A 117 -4.71 7.84 -9.56
CA ILE A 117 -5.97 8.07 -10.27
C ILE A 117 -5.72 8.39 -11.75
N PHE A 118 -4.73 9.24 -12.06
CA PHE A 118 -4.40 9.56 -13.45
C PHE A 118 -3.93 8.33 -14.23
N ALA A 119 -3.05 7.50 -13.65
CA ALA A 119 -2.65 6.24 -14.28
C ALA A 119 -3.85 5.33 -14.59
N LEU A 120 -4.80 5.21 -13.67
CA LEU A 120 -6.02 4.42 -13.88
C LEU A 120 -6.94 5.01 -14.95
N LEU A 121 -7.04 6.34 -15.03
CA LEU A 121 -7.76 7.04 -16.10
C LEU A 121 -7.10 6.83 -17.47
N ASP A 122 -5.78 6.68 -17.51
CA ASP A 122 -5.03 6.26 -18.70
C ASP A 122 -5.18 4.77 -18.99
N GLY A 123 -5.69 4.00 -18.03
CA GLY A 123 -6.06 2.60 -18.18
C GLY A 123 -4.96 1.63 -17.78
N HIS A 124 -4.14 1.99 -16.79
CA HIS A 124 -3.14 1.10 -16.22
C HIS A 124 -2.88 1.42 -14.74
N LEU A 125 -2.14 0.54 -14.07
CA LEU A 125 -1.51 0.86 -12.79
C LEU A 125 -0.14 1.50 -13.06
N GLN A 126 0.36 2.31 -12.13
CA GLN A 126 1.68 2.95 -12.28
C GLN A 126 2.79 1.89 -12.37
N SER A 127 3.64 1.94 -13.39
CA SER A 127 4.77 1.02 -13.51
C SER A 127 5.80 1.27 -12.38
N ALA A 128 6.76 0.35 -12.21
CA ALA A 128 7.84 0.59 -11.26
C ALA A 128 8.74 1.71 -11.79
N GLU A 129 9.01 1.69 -13.09
CA GLU A 129 9.81 2.67 -13.81
C GLU A 129 9.24 4.08 -13.62
N ASP A 130 7.94 4.28 -13.87
CA ASP A 130 7.27 5.58 -13.68
C ASP A 130 7.26 6.01 -12.21
N TYR A 131 7.19 5.06 -11.28
CA TYR A 131 7.27 5.37 -9.86
C TYR A 131 8.65 5.94 -9.50
N PHE A 132 9.73 5.32 -9.99
CA PHE A 132 11.09 5.71 -9.64
C PHE A 132 11.51 7.07 -10.20
N VAL A 133 10.86 7.58 -11.26
CA VAL A 133 11.16 8.92 -11.82
C VAL A 133 11.00 10.03 -10.79
N ASP A 134 9.92 9.98 -9.99
CA ASP A 134 9.57 11.02 -9.01
C ASP A 134 9.50 10.47 -7.57
N CYS A 135 10.14 9.33 -7.31
CA CYS A 135 10.06 8.70 -5.99
C CYS A 135 10.82 9.51 -4.92
N PRO A 136 10.28 9.62 -3.69
CA PRO A 136 11.04 10.21 -2.59
C PRO A 136 12.32 9.40 -2.32
N THR A 137 13.44 10.06 -2.02
CA THR A 137 14.73 9.39 -1.76
C THR A 137 14.67 8.49 -0.52
N LEU A 138 15.53 7.47 -0.43
CA LEU A 138 15.65 6.66 0.79
C LEU A 138 16.20 7.45 1.98
N ALA A 139 17.13 8.38 1.72
CA ALA A 139 17.83 9.15 2.73
C ALA A 139 17.33 10.61 2.78
N HIS A 140 16.66 10.94 3.88
CA HIS A 140 16.30 12.32 4.23
C HIS A 140 16.16 12.43 5.77
N GLU A 141 15.95 13.65 6.28
CA GLU A 141 15.52 13.84 7.67
C GLU A 141 14.15 13.16 7.89
N ASN A 142 13.75 12.93 9.15
CA ASN A 142 12.44 12.36 9.49
C ASN A 142 12.25 10.88 9.07
N ASN A 143 13.13 10.00 9.58
CA ASN A 143 13.12 8.58 9.27
C ASN A 143 12.25 7.75 10.23
N VAL A 144 11.93 6.54 9.81
CA VAL A 144 11.31 5.47 10.60
C VAL A 144 12.12 4.19 10.49
N PRO A 145 12.04 3.28 11.48
CA PRO A 145 12.68 1.97 11.38
C PRO A 145 12.20 1.20 10.14
N VAL A 146 13.11 0.53 9.45
CA VAL A 146 12.77 -0.28 8.26
C VAL A 146 11.75 -1.38 8.59
N SER A 147 11.81 -1.98 9.78
CA SER A 147 10.82 -2.96 10.23
C SER A 147 9.40 -2.39 10.29
N LEU A 148 9.24 -1.15 10.75
CA LEU A 148 7.95 -0.45 10.74
C LEU A 148 7.50 -0.11 9.32
N ALA A 149 8.43 0.24 8.44
CA ALA A 149 8.14 0.54 7.04
C ALA A 149 7.66 -0.69 6.26
N ILE A 150 8.35 -1.83 6.41
CA ILE A 150 7.96 -3.13 5.83
C ILE A 150 6.57 -3.49 6.35
N ARG A 151 6.37 -3.41 7.67
CA ARG A 151 5.08 -3.67 8.28
C ARG A 151 3.97 -2.81 7.69
N SER A 152 4.21 -1.52 7.53
CA SER A 152 3.24 -0.57 7.00
C SER A 152 2.80 -0.96 5.57
N ILE A 153 3.75 -1.37 4.73
CA ILE A 153 3.44 -1.79 3.36
C ILE A 153 2.67 -3.08 3.27
N VAL A 154 3.10 -4.10 4.02
CA VAL A 154 2.41 -5.39 4.06
C VAL A 154 0.96 -5.18 4.50
N ARG A 155 0.73 -4.38 5.55
CA ARG A 155 -0.61 -4.10 6.06
C ARG A 155 -1.50 -3.40 5.05
N VAL A 156 -0.99 -2.34 4.41
CA VAL A 156 -1.76 -1.63 3.38
C VAL A 156 -2.12 -2.56 2.22
N GLN A 157 -1.14 -3.30 1.68
CA GLN A 157 -1.38 -4.14 0.51
C GLN A 157 -2.31 -5.32 0.82
N MET A 158 -2.15 -5.99 1.96
CA MET A 158 -3.01 -7.10 2.36
C MET A 158 -4.46 -6.64 2.58
N GLN A 159 -4.66 -5.56 3.34
CA GLN A 159 -5.99 -5.02 3.61
C GLN A 159 -6.65 -4.45 2.36
N ALA A 160 -5.90 -3.73 1.52
CA ALA A 160 -6.42 -3.19 0.27
C ALA A 160 -6.82 -4.30 -0.71
N TYR A 161 -6.00 -5.34 -0.83
CA TYR A 161 -6.33 -6.48 -1.69
C TYR A 161 -7.61 -7.19 -1.21
N ALA A 162 -7.70 -7.49 0.09
CA ALA A 162 -8.90 -8.11 0.67
C ALA A 162 -10.15 -7.23 0.49
N ALA A 163 -10.02 -5.92 0.72
CA ALA A 163 -11.10 -4.97 0.46
C ALA A 163 -11.53 -4.97 -1.02
N GLY A 164 -10.57 -5.07 -1.95
CA GLY A 164 -10.85 -5.18 -3.38
C GLY A 164 -11.63 -6.44 -3.74
N VAL A 165 -11.23 -7.60 -3.21
CA VAL A 165 -11.96 -8.87 -3.40
C VAL A 165 -13.39 -8.76 -2.87
N THR A 166 -13.56 -8.30 -1.62
CA THR A 166 -14.87 -8.15 -0.99
C THR A 166 -15.78 -7.17 -1.76
N GLN A 167 -15.22 -6.06 -2.23
CA GLN A 167 -15.96 -5.03 -2.97
C GLN A 167 -16.45 -5.52 -4.34
N ALA A 168 -15.79 -6.52 -4.92
CA ALA A 168 -16.23 -7.13 -6.18
C ALA A 168 -17.58 -7.87 -6.05
N LYS A 169 -18.03 -8.19 -4.82
CA LYS A 169 -19.31 -8.86 -4.52
C LYS A 169 -19.51 -10.16 -5.31
N THR A 170 -18.44 -10.89 -5.54
CA THR A 170 -18.44 -12.22 -6.16
C THR A 170 -18.47 -13.32 -5.11
N GLU A 171 -18.69 -14.57 -5.50
CA GLU A 171 -18.58 -15.73 -4.58
C GLU A 171 -17.12 -16.06 -4.20
N ILE A 172 -16.14 -15.44 -4.87
CA ILE A 172 -14.72 -15.59 -4.54
C ILE A 172 -14.39 -14.78 -3.29
N ASN A 173 -14.11 -15.48 -2.19
CA ASN A 173 -13.77 -14.88 -0.90
C ASN A 173 -12.32 -15.19 -0.44
N GLY A 174 -11.51 -15.82 -1.29
CA GLY A 174 -10.15 -16.26 -0.97
C GLY A 174 -9.06 -15.31 -1.48
N LEU A 175 -7.94 -15.25 -0.76
CA LEU A 175 -6.76 -14.51 -1.20
C LEU A 175 -5.98 -15.30 -2.27
N HIS A 176 -5.80 -14.72 -3.46
CA HIS A 176 -5.05 -15.36 -4.53
C HIS A 176 -3.54 -15.23 -4.26
N GLN A 177 -2.92 -16.31 -3.78
CA GLN A 177 -1.54 -16.29 -3.29
C GLN A 177 -0.53 -15.71 -4.28
N ALA A 178 -0.61 -16.09 -5.57
CA ALA A 178 0.33 -15.59 -6.56
C ALA A 178 0.24 -14.07 -6.75
N THR A 179 -0.95 -13.49 -6.63
CA THR A 179 -1.14 -12.04 -6.71
C THR A 179 -0.60 -11.36 -5.46
N VAL A 180 -0.86 -11.92 -4.28
CA VAL A 180 -0.31 -11.41 -3.01
C VAL A 180 1.22 -11.41 -3.05
N TYR A 181 1.86 -12.51 -3.46
CA TYR A 181 3.33 -12.56 -3.56
C TYR A 181 3.88 -11.53 -4.54
N ARG A 182 3.25 -11.36 -5.71
CA ARG A 182 3.64 -10.32 -6.68
C ARG A 182 3.53 -8.91 -6.08
N LEU A 183 2.46 -8.64 -5.32
CA LEU A 183 2.26 -7.35 -4.65
C LEU A 183 3.36 -7.09 -3.61
N MET A 184 3.70 -8.09 -2.80
CA MET A 184 4.74 -7.96 -1.76
C MET A 184 6.12 -7.73 -2.38
N ILE A 185 6.47 -8.46 -3.43
CA ILE A 185 7.73 -8.25 -4.16
C ILE A 185 7.78 -6.83 -4.73
N ALA A 186 6.72 -6.39 -5.38
CA ALA A 186 6.65 -5.04 -5.96
C ALA A 186 6.71 -3.95 -4.87
N GLY A 187 6.01 -4.15 -3.74
CA GLY A 187 6.01 -3.24 -2.60
C GLY A 187 7.40 -3.09 -1.99
N MET A 188 8.08 -4.20 -1.72
CA MET A 188 9.45 -4.22 -1.18
C MET A 188 10.46 -3.61 -2.15
N MET A 189 10.33 -3.88 -3.44
CA MET A 189 11.16 -3.25 -4.47
C MET A 189 11.02 -1.73 -4.42
N THR A 190 9.79 -1.21 -4.46
CA THR A 190 9.55 0.23 -4.37
C THR A 190 9.86 0.80 -2.98
N LEU A 191 9.92 -0.01 -1.93
CA LEU A 191 10.27 0.47 -0.59
C LEU A 191 11.78 0.62 -0.41
N LEU A 192 12.56 -0.38 -0.80
CA LEU A 192 13.95 -0.52 -0.35
C LEU A 192 15.01 -0.23 -1.41
N HIS A 193 14.62 -0.07 -2.68
CA HIS A 193 15.54 0.15 -3.79
C HIS A 193 15.43 1.58 -4.31
N GLU A 194 16.44 2.06 -5.02
CA GLU A 194 16.42 3.36 -5.71
C GLU A 194 16.10 3.22 -7.21
N GLU A 195 16.09 1.98 -7.73
CA GLU A 195 15.82 1.67 -9.13
C GLU A 195 15.05 0.33 -9.26
N PRO A 196 14.37 0.09 -10.41
CA PRO A 196 13.71 -1.19 -10.66
C PRO A 196 14.68 -2.37 -10.58
N VAL A 197 14.32 -3.37 -9.77
CA VAL A 197 15.08 -4.62 -9.66
C VAL A 197 14.73 -5.52 -10.83
N LYS A 198 15.75 -5.89 -11.62
CA LYS A 198 15.62 -6.93 -12.66
C LYS A 198 15.76 -8.31 -12.03
N PHE A 199 14.83 -9.21 -12.32
CA PHE A 199 14.89 -10.60 -11.90
C PHE A 199 15.45 -11.43 -13.06
N GLU A 200 16.54 -12.15 -12.81
CA GLU A 200 17.19 -13.03 -13.80
C GLU A 200 16.66 -14.47 -13.70
N GLU A 201 16.08 -14.83 -12.56
CA GLU A 201 15.57 -16.16 -12.25
C GLU A 201 14.07 -16.10 -11.91
N GLU A 202 13.31 -17.14 -12.27
CA GLU A 202 11.90 -17.32 -11.90
C GLU A 202 11.73 -17.99 -10.52
N ASN A 203 12.78 -18.03 -9.68
CA ASN A 203 12.70 -18.58 -8.33
C ASN A 203 12.11 -17.55 -7.35
N LEU A 204 10.90 -17.82 -6.85
CA LEU A 204 10.16 -16.92 -5.97
C LEU A 204 10.91 -16.55 -4.70
N GLU A 205 11.58 -17.52 -4.04
CA GLU A 205 12.34 -17.26 -2.82
C GLU A 205 13.51 -16.32 -3.10
N MET A 206 14.23 -16.55 -4.20
CA MET A 206 15.34 -15.69 -4.62
C MET A 206 14.86 -14.26 -4.95
N MET A 207 13.69 -14.13 -5.57
CA MET A 207 13.08 -12.81 -5.80
C MET A 207 12.81 -12.08 -4.49
N PHE A 208 12.19 -12.74 -3.50
CA PHE A 208 11.93 -12.16 -2.19
C PHE A 208 13.20 -11.77 -1.44
N ARG A 209 14.22 -12.63 -1.45
CA ARG A 209 15.53 -12.33 -0.85
C ARG A 209 16.19 -11.13 -1.52
N LYS A 210 16.11 -11.03 -2.86
CA LYS A 210 16.67 -9.91 -3.62
C LYS A 210 16.00 -8.59 -3.26
N VAL A 211 14.66 -8.53 -3.23
CA VAL A 211 13.96 -7.28 -2.88
C VAL A 211 14.09 -6.90 -1.40
N SER A 212 14.35 -7.87 -0.52
CA SER A 212 14.51 -7.61 0.92
C SER A 212 15.89 -7.07 1.30
N LEU A 213 16.89 -7.14 0.42
CA LEU A 213 18.30 -6.73 0.62
C LEU A 213 19.09 -7.53 1.65
N ASN A 214 18.46 -8.07 2.70
CA ASN A 214 19.09 -8.87 3.75
C ASN A 214 18.08 -9.82 4.43
N SER A 215 18.60 -10.73 5.26
CA SER A 215 17.80 -11.74 5.96
C SER A 215 16.83 -11.15 6.99
N ASP A 216 17.23 -10.12 7.74
CA ASP A 216 16.39 -9.50 8.78
C ASP A 216 15.11 -8.92 8.14
N ASN A 217 15.25 -8.20 7.03
CA ASN A 217 14.12 -7.63 6.28
C ASN A 217 13.23 -8.71 5.66
N PHE A 218 13.83 -9.79 5.15
CA PHE A 218 13.09 -10.93 4.61
C PHE A 218 12.25 -11.59 5.70
N GLU A 219 12.82 -11.80 6.90
CA GLU A 219 12.09 -12.36 8.03
C GLU A 219 10.95 -11.43 8.49
N HIS A 220 11.20 -10.12 8.60
CA HIS A 220 10.15 -9.14 8.92
C HIS A 220 9.01 -9.16 7.91
N LEU A 221 9.32 -9.25 6.61
CA LEU A 221 8.33 -9.36 5.55
C LEU A 221 7.48 -10.62 5.73
N MET A 222 8.11 -11.79 5.83
CA MET A 222 7.40 -13.07 5.92
C MET A 222 6.54 -13.17 7.19
N ASN A 223 7.07 -12.73 8.34
CA ASN A 223 6.34 -12.74 9.60
C ASN A 223 5.12 -11.81 9.55
N GLU A 224 5.27 -10.60 9.00
CA GLU A 224 4.13 -9.68 8.90
C GLU A 224 3.10 -10.18 7.88
N MET A 225 3.53 -10.80 6.78
CA MET A 225 2.62 -11.39 5.80
C MET A 225 1.75 -12.49 6.44
N ASN A 226 2.36 -13.38 7.21
CA ASN A 226 1.64 -14.43 7.93
C ASN A 226 0.64 -13.84 8.93
N GLN A 227 1.07 -12.89 9.76
CA GLN A 227 0.17 -12.25 10.72
C GLN A 227 -0.96 -11.48 10.02
N ALA A 228 -0.66 -10.77 8.92
CA ALA A 228 -1.68 -10.03 8.18
C ALA A 228 -2.68 -10.97 7.49
N TYR A 229 -2.25 -12.16 7.10
CA TYR A 229 -3.15 -13.20 6.59
C TYR A 229 -4.07 -13.74 7.69
N GLU A 230 -3.52 -14.07 8.86
CA GLU A 230 -4.31 -14.53 10.02
C GLU A 230 -5.34 -13.50 10.47
N ASP A 231 -5.01 -12.20 10.44
CA ASP A 231 -5.93 -11.14 10.83
C ASP A 231 -7.07 -10.90 9.81
N LEU A 232 -6.99 -11.49 8.62
CA LEU A 232 -7.97 -11.34 7.52
C LEU A 232 -8.88 -12.57 7.33
N VAL A 233 -8.52 -13.73 7.88
CA VAL A 233 -9.24 -15.01 7.71
C VAL A 233 -10.12 -15.33 8.91
#